data_AF-A0A2V2MSD0-F1
#
_entry.id   AF-A0A2V2MSD0-F1
#
_cell.length_a   1.000
_cell.length_b   1.000
_cell.length_c   1.000
_cell.angle_alpha   90.00
_cell.angle_beta   90.00
_cell.angle_gamma   90.00
#
_symmetry.space_group_name_H-M   'P 1'
#
loop_
_entity.id
_entity.type
_entity.pdbx_description
1 polymer ?
#
loop_
_entity_poly.entity_id
_entity_poly.type
_entity_poly.pdbx_seq_one_letter_code
_entity_poly.pdbx_strand_id
1 'polypeptide(L)'
;MTDRTSGIFTEYMIQNHVQTTHARRSLFFLIVAVFVGLILVTGCTTPAGQSKTAGFSSPVEKVEVYHFHPTNGCRSCTTVGDYAEETVKEYFPNELRNGKLIFDHINFQDEKNADLVQQYGVTGSSLMIGVYNKTSFTRENNRKVWYMTGNKTQYMNYLKGVIDQRLAGDLS
;
A
#
# COMPACT_ATOMS: atom_id res chain seq x y z
N MET A 1 -0.62 61.72 -32.72
CA MET A 1 -0.21 60.65 -33.65
C MET A 1 -0.14 59.36 -32.85
N THR A 2 -1.29 58.71 -32.69
CA THR A 2 -1.45 57.51 -31.85
C THR A 2 -1.37 56.29 -32.75
N ASP A 3 -0.30 55.53 -32.56
CA ASP A 3 0.09 54.35 -33.33
C ASP A 3 -0.95 53.23 -33.20
N ARG A 4 -1.42 52.75 -34.36
CA ARG A 4 -2.59 51.87 -34.54
C ARG A 4 -2.16 50.45 -34.95
N THR A 5 -0.95 50.03 -34.59
CA THR A 5 -0.31 48.81 -35.14
C THR A 5 -0.18 47.64 -34.16
N SER A 6 -0.52 47.80 -32.87
CA SER A 6 -0.41 46.72 -31.88
C SER A 6 -1.62 45.77 -31.79
N GLY A 7 -2.74 46.09 -32.46
CA GLY A 7 -3.97 45.28 -32.40
C GLY A 7 -4.05 44.12 -33.40
N ILE A 8 -3.32 44.20 -34.53
CA ILE A 8 -3.51 43.25 -35.65
C ILE A 8 -2.69 41.96 -35.46
N PHE A 9 -1.59 42.01 -34.71
CA PHE A 9 -0.71 40.85 -34.55
C PHE A 9 -1.25 39.80 -33.56
N THR A 10 -2.08 40.21 -32.59
CA THR A 10 -2.64 39.31 -31.57
C THR A 10 -3.84 38.51 -32.08
N GLU A 11 -4.56 39.01 -33.08
CA GLU A 11 -5.75 38.37 -33.63
C GLU A 11 -5.41 37.18 -34.56
N TYR A 12 -4.26 37.24 -35.25
CA TYR A 12 -3.86 36.22 -36.23
C TYR A 12 -3.35 34.90 -35.59
N MET A 13 -2.84 34.95 -34.36
CA MET A 13 -2.30 33.77 -33.67
C MET A 13 -3.40 32.92 -33.00
N ILE A 14 -4.57 33.49 -32.70
CA ILE A 14 -5.69 32.75 -32.10
C ILE A 14 -6.48 31.97 -33.16
N GLN A 15 -6.59 32.48 -34.39
CA GLN A 15 -7.36 31.81 -35.46
C GLN A 15 -6.75 30.48 -35.93
N ASN A 16 -5.42 30.31 -35.88
CA ASN A 16 -4.76 29.08 -36.34
C ASN A 16 -4.80 27.91 -35.32
N HIS A 17 -4.99 28.19 -34.03
CA HIS A 17 -5.13 27.15 -33.00
C HIS A 17 -6.54 26.53 -32.94
N VAL A 18 -7.59 27.28 -33.35
CA VAL A 18 -8.97 26.77 -33.31
C VAL A 18 -9.19 25.72 -34.41
N GLN A 19 -8.71 25.95 -35.63
CA GLN A 19 -8.96 25.06 -36.78
C GLN A 19 -8.33 23.66 -36.63
N THR A 20 -7.21 23.52 -35.92
CA THR A 20 -6.50 22.24 -35.75
C THR A 20 -7.12 21.32 -34.69
N THR A 21 -8.01 21.85 -33.83
CA THR A 21 -8.60 21.09 -32.70
C THR A 21 -9.91 20.39 -33.06
N HIS A 22 -10.66 20.88 -34.04
CA HIS A 22 -11.95 20.31 -34.44
C HIS A 22 -11.80 19.02 -35.27
N ALA A 23 -10.83 18.97 -36.20
CA ALA A 23 -10.62 17.79 -37.04
C ALA A 23 -10.14 16.55 -36.25
N ARG A 24 -9.34 16.74 -35.19
CA ARG A 24 -8.86 15.66 -34.32
C ARG A 24 -9.91 15.17 -33.31
N ARG A 25 -10.82 16.06 -32.87
CA ARG A 25 -11.95 15.69 -32.00
C ARG A 25 -13.04 14.95 -32.77
N SER A 26 -13.33 15.37 -34.00
CA SER A 26 -14.37 14.72 -34.82
C SER A 26 -13.97 13.31 -35.30
N LEU A 27 -12.67 13.02 -35.47
CA LEU A 27 -12.17 11.69 -35.82
C LEU A 27 -12.21 10.72 -34.62
N PHE A 28 -12.03 11.22 -33.39
CA PHE A 28 -12.07 10.39 -32.17
C PHE A 28 -13.50 9.97 -31.79
N PHE A 29 -14.49 10.87 -31.95
CA PHE A 29 -15.89 10.57 -31.65
C PHE A 29 -16.56 9.64 -32.68
N LEU A 30 -16.09 9.61 -33.93
CA LEU A 30 -16.59 8.68 -34.96
C LEU A 30 -16.04 7.25 -34.82
N ILE A 31 -14.88 7.05 -34.17
CA ILE A 31 -14.31 5.72 -33.91
C ILE A 31 -14.96 5.04 -32.70
N VAL A 32 -15.43 5.82 -31.71
CA VAL A 32 -16.12 5.28 -30.52
C VAL A 32 -17.57 4.87 -30.82
N ALA A 33 -18.24 5.51 -31.79
CA ALA A 33 -19.63 5.22 -32.13
C ALA A 33 -19.83 3.92 -32.96
N VAL A 34 -18.77 3.36 -33.56
CA VAL A 34 -18.85 2.13 -34.38
C VAL A 34 -18.58 0.84 -33.57
N PHE A 35 -17.96 0.93 -32.38
CA PHE A 35 -17.71 -0.24 -31.51
C PHE A 35 -18.83 -0.56 -30.51
N VAL A 36 -19.81 0.33 -30.32
CA VAL A 36 -20.90 0.17 -29.33
C VAL A 36 -22.15 -0.54 -29.94
N GLY A 37 -22.12 -0.88 -31.23
CA GLY A 37 -23.28 -1.37 -31.99
C GLY A 37 -23.47 -2.88 -32.10
N LEU A 38 -22.64 -3.72 -31.45
CA LEU A 38 -22.77 -5.17 -31.58
C LEU A 38 -22.48 -5.85 -30.25
N ILE A 39 -23.53 -6.15 -29.48
CA ILE A 39 -23.77 -7.38 -28.71
C ILE A 39 -25.10 -7.14 -27.95
N LEU A 40 -26.21 -7.42 -28.64
CA LEU A 40 -27.48 -7.75 -27.99
C LEU A 40 -27.67 -9.25 -28.20
N VAL A 41 -27.16 -10.05 -27.26
CA VAL A 41 -27.55 -11.46 -27.13
C VAL A 41 -27.71 -11.81 -25.65
N THR A 42 -28.91 -12.29 -25.36
CA THR A 42 -29.50 -12.88 -24.15
C THR A 42 -28.64 -13.91 -23.42
N GLY A 43 -28.73 -13.97 -22.08
CA GLY A 43 -28.36 -15.20 -21.35
C GLY A 43 -28.29 -15.12 -19.82
N CYS A 44 -29.30 -15.69 -19.16
CA CYS A 44 -29.30 -16.39 -17.87
C CYS A 44 -28.80 -15.70 -16.58
N THR A 45 -29.78 -15.48 -15.70
CA THR A 45 -29.62 -15.30 -14.24
C THR A 45 -28.90 -16.49 -13.61
N THR A 46 -27.81 -16.23 -12.89
CA THR A 46 -27.32 -17.10 -11.82
C THR A 46 -26.77 -16.18 -10.72
N PRO A 47 -27.22 -16.26 -9.46
CA PRO A 47 -26.52 -15.60 -8.38
C PRO A 47 -25.19 -16.32 -8.20
N ALA A 48 -24.15 -15.77 -8.83
CA ALA A 48 -22.78 -16.15 -8.53
C ALA A 48 -22.55 -15.81 -7.05
N GLY A 49 -22.52 -16.83 -6.22
CA GLY A 49 -21.86 -16.75 -4.93
C GLY A 49 -20.49 -16.12 -5.19
N GLN A 50 -20.19 -15.07 -4.44
CA GLN A 50 -18.87 -14.47 -4.41
C GLN A 50 -17.92 -15.51 -3.81
N SER A 51 -17.51 -16.48 -4.61
CA SER A 51 -16.26 -17.18 -4.41
C SER A 51 -15.21 -16.11 -4.59
N LYS A 52 -14.83 -15.48 -3.47
CA LYS A 52 -13.57 -14.75 -3.35
C LYS A 52 -12.55 -15.62 -4.05
N THR A 53 -12.09 -15.17 -5.20
CA THR A 53 -10.95 -15.76 -5.88
C THR A 53 -9.82 -15.52 -4.91
N ALA A 54 -9.56 -16.51 -4.05
CA ALA A 54 -8.31 -16.58 -3.31
C ALA A 54 -7.26 -16.64 -4.41
N GLY A 55 -6.72 -15.47 -4.77
CA GLY A 55 -5.59 -15.39 -5.66
C GLY A 55 -4.56 -16.37 -5.14
N PHE A 56 -3.96 -17.15 -6.04
CA PHE A 56 -2.86 -18.04 -5.70
C PHE A 56 -1.68 -17.18 -5.24
N SER A 57 -1.73 -16.71 -4.00
CA SER A 57 -0.58 -16.18 -3.29
C SER A 57 0.34 -17.37 -3.08
N SER A 58 1.56 -17.25 -3.59
CA SER A 58 2.61 -18.22 -3.27
C SER A 58 2.68 -18.39 -1.74
N PRO A 59 2.95 -19.60 -1.23
CA PRO A 59 3.01 -19.85 0.20
C PRO A 59 3.96 -18.87 0.89
N VAL A 60 3.54 -18.35 2.05
CA VAL A 60 4.35 -17.46 2.87
C VAL A 60 5.48 -18.26 3.51
N GLU A 61 6.70 -17.82 3.26
CA GLU A 61 7.93 -18.44 3.79
C GLU A 61 8.32 -17.83 5.12
N LYS A 62 8.15 -16.51 5.26
CA LYS A 62 8.54 -15.76 6.46
C LYS A 62 7.71 -14.49 6.62
N VAL A 63 7.38 -14.17 7.86
CA VAL A 63 6.84 -12.88 8.29
C VAL A 63 7.85 -12.22 9.22
N GLU A 64 8.09 -10.93 9.04
CA GLU A 64 8.96 -10.11 9.87
C GLU A 64 8.12 -9.02 10.52
N VAL A 65 8.20 -8.87 11.84
CA VAL A 65 7.54 -7.80 12.60
C VAL A 65 8.62 -6.99 13.29
N TYR A 66 8.94 -5.83 12.74
CA TYR A 66 9.99 -4.97 13.27
C TYR A 66 9.42 -3.71 13.88
N HIS A 67 9.79 -3.47 15.13
CA HIS A 67 9.58 -2.18 15.77
C HIS A 67 10.80 -1.29 15.51
N PHE A 68 10.67 -0.36 14.58
CA PHE A 68 11.68 0.66 14.36
C PHE A 68 11.51 1.80 15.35
N HIS A 69 12.59 2.17 16.03
CA HIS A 69 12.60 3.24 17.05
C HIS A 69 13.87 4.10 16.93
N PRO A 70 13.85 5.36 17.42
CA PRO A 70 15.08 6.15 17.53
C PRO A 70 15.89 5.71 18.76
N THR A 71 17.12 6.22 18.88
CA THR A 71 17.96 6.04 20.07
C THR A 71 17.27 6.56 21.33
N ASN A 72 16.63 7.73 21.22
CA ASN A 72 15.89 8.36 22.30
C ASN A 72 14.40 8.39 21.94
N GLY A 73 13.66 7.41 22.46
CA GLY A 73 12.25 7.19 22.14
C GLY A 73 11.27 8.01 22.98
N CYS A 74 10.07 8.16 22.45
CA CYS A 74 8.90 8.64 23.17
C CYS A 74 8.23 7.50 23.95
N ARG A 75 7.44 7.81 25.01
CA ARG A 75 6.74 6.77 25.79
C ARG A 75 5.86 5.86 24.91
N SER A 76 5.09 6.44 24.00
CA SER A 76 4.23 5.66 23.10
C SER A 76 5.01 4.80 22.12
N CYS A 77 6.20 5.25 21.71
CA CYS A 77 7.13 4.48 20.88
C CYS A 77 7.52 3.18 21.61
N THR A 78 7.95 3.30 22.87
CA THR A 78 8.26 2.14 23.72
C THR A 78 7.05 1.23 23.90
N THR A 79 5.87 1.80 24.21
CA THR A 79 4.64 1.01 24.41
C THR A 79 4.23 0.20 23.18
N VAL A 80 4.36 0.76 21.97
CA VAL A 80 4.10 0.01 20.72
C VAL A 80 5.06 -1.17 20.60
N GLY A 81 6.35 -0.95 20.87
CA GLY A 81 7.35 -2.01 20.87
C GLY A 81 7.02 -3.13 21.86
N ASP A 82 6.83 -2.78 23.13
CA ASP A 82 6.61 -3.74 24.21
C ASP A 82 5.36 -4.60 23.95
N TYR A 83 4.26 -3.97 23.54
CA TYR A 83 3.02 -4.70 23.26
C TYR A 83 3.15 -5.58 22.01
N ALA A 84 3.92 -5.17 21.00
CA ALA A 84 4.20 -6.01 19.85
C ALA A 84 5.04 -7.23 20.24
N GLU A 85 6.10 -7.03 21.03
CA GLU A 85 6.97 -8.10 21.51
C GLU A 85 6.18 -9.13 22.33
N GLU A 86 5.32 -8.66 23.23
CA GLU A 86 4.46 -9.53 24.03
C GLU A 86 3.45 -10.29 23.16
N THR A 87 2.85 -9.63 22.17
CA THR A 87 1.92 -10.28 21.23
C THR A 87 2.60 -11.43 20.50
N VAL A 88 3.80 -11.22 19.96
CA VAL A 88 4.49 -12.27 19.19
C VAL A 88 4.93 -13.43 20.08
N LYS A 89 5.41 -13.15 21.29
CA LYS A 89 5.87 -14.17 22.24
C LYS A 89 4.71 -15.01 22.78
N GLU A 90 3.57 -14.38 23.06
CA GLU A 90 2.38 -15.05 23.61
C GLU A 90 1.69 -15.93 22.57
N TYR A 91 1.45 -15.40 21.37
CA TYR A 91 0.55 -16.05 20.40
C TYR A 91 1.26 -16.80 19.27
N PHE A 92 2.53 -16.54 19.03
CA PHE A 92 3.29 -17.13 17.92
C PHE A 92 4.60 -17.81 18.34
N PRO A 93 4.66 -18.53 19.48
CA PRO A 93 5.92 -19.12 19.96
C PRO A 93 6.47 -20.19 19.00
N ASN A 94 5.61 -20.88 18.25
CA ASN A 94 6.02 -21.90 17.30
C ASN A 94 6.66 -21.28 16.06
N GLU A 95 6.05 -20.23 15.52
CA GLU A 95 6.50 -19.47 14.36
C GLU A 95 7.81 -18.73 14.66
N LEU A 96 7.96 -18.21 15.88
CA LEU A 96 9.24 -17.67 16.35
C LEU A 96 10.31 -18.77 16.41
N ARG A 97 10.00 -19.92 17.03
CA ARG A 97 10.96 -21.02 17.20
C ARG A 97 11.43 -21.63 15.87
N ASN A 98 10.55 -21.70 14.87
CA ASN A 98 10.89 -22.27 13.56
C ASN A 98 11.35 -21.22 12.53
N GLY A 99 11.42 -19.94 12.91
CA GLY A 99 11.87 -18.85 12.06
C GLY A 99 10.85 -18.40 11.00
N LYS A 100 9.61 -18.90 11.04
CA LYS A 100 8.53 -18.44 10.16
C LYS A 100 8.05 -17.03 10.54
N LEU A 101 8.18 -16.65 11.81
CA LEU A 101 8.00 -15.29 12.29
C LEU A 101 9.33 -14.80 12.91
N ILE A 102 9.74 -13.59 12.57
CA ILE A 102 10.86 -12.90 13.23
C ILE A 102 10.33 -11.62 13.86
N PHE A 103 10.81 -11.30 15.05
CA PHE A 103 10.55 -10.03 15.72
C PHE A 103 11.84 -9.40 16.21
N ASP A 104 11.96 -8.08 16.09
CA ASP A 104 13.07 -7.32 16.68
C ASP A 104 12.75 -5.83 16.89
N HIS A 105 13.51 -5.22 17.79
CA HIS A 105 13.57 -3.78 18.01
C HIS A 105 14.76 -3.18 17.24
N ILE A 106 14.46 -2.40 16.21
CA ILE A 106 15.46 -1.85 15.31
C ILE A 106 15.66 -0.36 15.58
N ASN A 107 16.85 0.02 16.05
CA ASN A 107 17.21 1.43 16.10
C ASN A 107 17.46 1.94 14.68
N PHE A 108 16.56 2.77 14.12
CA PHE A 108 16.69 3.25 12.74
C PHE A 108 17.79 4.32 12.56
N GLN A 109 18.39 4.79 13.65
CA GLN A 109 19.49 5.77 13.64
C GLN A 109 20.87 5.11 13.71
N ASP A 110 20.93 3.79 13.94
CA ASP A 110 22.17 3.04 13.96
C ASP A 110 22.55 2.63 12.52
N GLU A 111 23.73 3.04 12.06
CA GLU A 111 24.21 2.79 10.69
C GLU A 111 24.26 1.30 10.34
N LYS A 112 24.44 0.41 11.34
CA LYS A 112 24.40 -1.05 11.11
C LYS A 112 23.06 -1.54 10.58
N ASN A 113 21.99 -0.76 10.76
CA ASN A 113 20.63 -1.08 10.33
C ASN A 113 20.24 -0.37 9.03
N ALA A 114 21.15 0.36 8.37
CA ALA A 114 20.84 1.21 7.22
C ALA A 114 20.16 0.45 6.08
N ASP A 115 20.64 -0.75 5.74
CA ASP A 115 20.07 -1.57 4.68
C ASP A 115 18.63 -1.98 5.00
N LEU A 116 18.37 -2.37 6.25
CA LEU A 116 17.03 -2.76 6.71
C LEU A 116 16.08 -1.55 6.74
N VAL A 117 16.56 -0.40 7.20
CA VAL A 117 15.81 0.88 7.19
C VAL A 117 15.43 1.27 5.75
N GLN A 118 16.36 1.14 4.80
CA GLN A 118 16.12 1.40 3.39
C GLN A 118 15.13 0.40 2.77
N GLN A 119 15.31 -0.90 3.01
CA GLN A 119 14.43 -1.96 2.55
C GLN A 119 12.98 -1.72 3.00
N TYR A 120 12.81 -1.27 4.25
CA TYR A 120 11.50 -0.98 4.81
C TYR A 120 10.98 0.42 4.50
N GLY A 121 11.83 1.33 4.00
CA GLY A 121 11.48 2.74 3.74
C GLY A 121 11.10 3.50 5.02
N VAL A 122 11.78 3.18 6.13
CA VAL A 122 11.48 3.75 7.46
C VAL A 122 12.02 5.18 7.54
N THR A 123 11.17 6.10 7.97
CA THR A 123 11.51 7.52 8.16
C THR A 123 11.32 7.99 9.61
N GLY A 124 10.85 7.09 10.49
CA GLY A 124 10.59 7.38 11.90
C GLY A 124 10.06 6.15 12.62
N SER A 125 9.63 6.33 13.88
CA SER A 125 9.11 5.23 14.69
C SER A 125 7.94 4.53 14.00
N SER A 126 8.01 3.20 13.88
CA SER A 126 7.01 2.42 13.14
C SER A 126 6.98 0.97 13.61
N LEU A 127 5.82 0.33 13.45
CA LEU A 127 5.69 -1.12 13.53
C LEU A 127 5.51 -1.63 12.09
N MET A 128 6.58 -2.13 11.51
CA MET A 128 6.59 -2.62 10.14
C MET A 128 6.36 -4.12 10.11
N ILE A 129 5.54 -4.56 9.17
CA ILE A 129 5.32 -5.98 8.90
C ILE A 129 5.81 -6.27 7.49
N GLY A 130 6.76 -7.18 7.35
CA GLY A 130 7.27 -7.70 6.09
C GLY A 130 6.79 -9.13 5.85
N VAL A 131 6.47 -9.46 4.60
CA VAL A 131 6.05 -10.82 4.22
C VAL A 131 6.85 -11.27 3.01
N TYR A 132 7.52 -12.41 3.15
CA TYR A 132 8.23 -13.09 2.08
C TYR A 132 7.39 -14.27 1.59
N ASN A 133 7.27 -14.35 0.28
CA ASN A 133 6.95 -15.58 -0.42
C ASN A 133 8.10 -15.94 -1.36
N LYS A 134 8.00 -17.08 -2.04
CA LYS A 134 9.02 -17.59 -2.98
C LYS A 134 9.57 -16.58 -3.99
N THR A 135 8.79 -15.57 -4.37
CA THR A 135 9.10 -14.70 -5.51
C THR A 135 9.08 -13.21 -5.16
N SER A 136 8.67 -12.83 -3.96
CA SER A 136 8.45 -11.42 -3.63
C SER A 136 8.53 -11.15 -2.12
N PHE A 137 8.86 -9.90 -1.83
CA PHE A 137 8.77 -9.30 -0.51
C PHE A 137 7.78 -8.14 -0.56
N THR A 138 6.83 -8.14 0.36
CA THR A 138 5.91 -7.01 0.60
C THR A 138 6.11 -6.48 2.01
N ARG A 139 5.80 -5.20 2.21
CA ARG A 139 5.88 -4.56 3.52
C ARG A 139 4.75 -3.57 3.74
N GLU A 140 4.36 -3.40 5.00
CA GLU A 140 3.39 -2.42 5.42
C GLU A 140 3.79 -1.79 6.75
N ASN A 141 3.39 -0.53 6.95
CA ASN A 141 3.46 0.13 8.25
C ASN A 141 2.11 -0.03 8.95
N ASN A 142 2.07 -0.77 10.06
CA ASN A 142 0.87 -0.89 10.84
C ASN A 142 0.64 0.41 11.64
N ARG A 143 -0.12 1.33 11.06
CA ARG A 143 -0.45 2.61 11.71
C ARG A 143 -1.54 2.50 12.77
N LYS A 144 -2.36 1.44 12.75
CA LYS A 144 -3.53 1.32 13.64
C LYS A 144 -3.13 1.09 15.10
N VAL A 145 -2.01 0.41 15.33
CA VAL A 145 -1.49 0.12 16.68
C VAL A 145 -1.27 1.37 17.54
N TRP A 146 -0.91 2.50 16.92
CA TRP A 146 -0.67 3.77 17.61
C TRP A 146 -1.92 4.33 18.30
N TYR A 147 -3.12 3.98 17.81
CA TYR A 147 -4.38 4.38 18.43
C TYR A 147 -4.80 3.48 19.60
N MET A 148 -4.06 2.41 19.87
CA MET A 148 -4.40 1.37 20.86
C MET A 148 -3.41 1.31 22.03
N THR A 149 -2.44 2.23 22.12
CA THR A 149 -1.43 2.22 23.19
C THR A 149 -2.03 2.41 24.59
N GLY A 150 -3.24 2.95 24.70
CA GLY A 150 -3.99 3.05 25.96
C GLY A 150 -4.78 1.80 26.35
N ASN A 151 -4.85 0.78 25.48
CA ASN A 151 -5.58 -0.45 25.71
C ASN A 151 -4.79 -1.66 25.18
N LYS A 152 -3.97 -2.23 26.06
CA LYS A 152 -3.09 -3.37 25.75
C LYS A 152 -3.85 -4.56 25.18
N THR A 153 -4.96 -4.97 25.78
CA THR A 153 -5.75 -6.12 25.30
C THR A 153 -6.26 -5.89 23.88
N GLN A 154 -6.77 -4.69 23.59
CA GLN A 154 -7.22 -4.35 22.23
C GLN A 154 -6.06 -4.38 21.23
N TYR A 155 -4.91 -3.80 21.61
CA TYR A 155 -3.70 -3.81 20.80
C TYR A 155 -3.28 -5.23 20.44
N MET A 156 -3.14 -6.10 21.44
CA MET A 156 -2.60 -7.45 21.26
C MET A 156 -3.55 -8.31 20.42
N ASN A 157 -4.85 -8.23 20.69
CA ASN A 157 -5.86 -8.93 19.88
C ASN A 157 -5.85 -8.47 18.42
N TYR A 158 -5.73 -7.16 18.19
CA TYR A 158 -5.67 -6.59 16.85
C TYR A 158 -4.40 -7.06 16.11
N LEU A 159 -3.22 -6.89 16.73
CA LEU A 159 -1.96 -7.24 16.10
C LEU A 159 -1.84 -8.74 15.85
N LYS A 160 -2.33 -9.58 16.77
CA LYS A 160 -2.45 -11.03 16.57
C LYS A 160 -3.22 -11.34 15.28
N GLY A 161 -4.40 -10.74 15.12
CA GLY A 161 -5.22 -10.94 13.92
C GLY A 161 -4.52 -10.53 12.63
N VAL A 162 -3.77 -9.42 12.65
CA VAL A 162 -2.97 -8.99 11.49
C VAL A 162 -1.88 -10.01 11.17
N ILE A 163 -1.12 -10.48 12.17
CA ILE A 163 -0.05 -11.45 11.96
C ILE A 163 -0.61 -12.80 11.46
N ASP A 164 -1.75 -13.25 11.99
CA ASP A 164 -2.47 -14.44 11.50
C ASP A 164 -2.79 -14.32 10.00
N GLN A 165 -3.31 -13.17 9.57
CA GLN A 165 -3.60 -12.90 8.15
C GLN A 165 -2.32 -12.94 7.30
N ARG A 166 -1.23 -12.30 7.75
CA ARG A 166 0.04 -12.28 7.02
C ARG A 166 0.68 -13.66 6.93
N LEU A 167 0.60 -14.47 7.98
CA LEU A 167 1.05 -15.88 7.97
C LEU A 167 0.21 -16.76 7.03
N ALA A 168 -1.06 -16.42 6.83
CA ALA A 168 -1.96 -17.09 5.89
C ALA A 168 -1.80 -16.60 4.43
N GLY A 169 -0.97 -15.58 4.18
CA GLY A 169 -0.79 -14.98 2.85
C GLY A 169 -1.90 -14.01 2.44
N ASP A 170 -2.76 -13.61 3.38
CA ASP A 170 -3.70 -12.52 3.16
C ASP A 170 -2.97 -11.19 3.36
N LEU A 171 -2.77 -10.44 2.28
CA LEU A 171 -2.11 -9.13 2.26
C LEU A 171 -3.10 -7.97 2.07
N SER A 172 -4.40 -8.22 2.25
CA SER A 172 -5.43 -7.18 2.16
C SER A 172 -5.49 -6.26 3.37
#